data_AF-A0A1J5W8Z9-F1
#
_entry.id   AF-A0A1J5W8Z9-F1
#
_cell.length_a   1.000
_cell.length_b   1.000
_cell.length_c   1.000
_cell.angle_alpha   90.00
_cell.angle_beta   90.00
_cell.angle_gamma   90.00
#
_symmetry.space_group_name_H-M   'P 1'
#
loop_
_entity.id
_entity.type
_entity.pdbx_description
1 polymer ?
#
loop_
_entity_poly.entity_id
_entity_poly.type
_entity_poly.pdbx_seq_one_letter_code
_entity_poly.pdbx_strand_id
1 'polypeptide(L)'
;MRSDREEIPGDFTKEEADLAETKEAQLQEEDNPTLNSAPGCKVYWPSPFEVCGAIRELYDSIGGPKSFLTFPKSNELTNPDGIGKRSEFVNGFIYWHPKTGAHTVSIPATVVWAKHGWERGHFGYPMTNDIALGEGWYKQKYQGGYIYTQNSIPAVQAGIQGRIYDKWQDMGAQKSTLGFPISSEEKTPDGIGRYNLFQKGIMVWHPKFGAHAITGDVLLQWVYSGAIDGDVGYPAGDPGEEHEGWKEQKFEKGSIHGAQLEKFFPDFKPGAGLEQDAPTLQGSGIAGGNDYTDDVVLSTRDRCGTPVVLRRGWYTPDAKRGKWGPWGYDKIRHKHGIWNLYTINKYFKGLCEARMEGTDRIYETPIYEALRTNDGKKIGPGRSFELRAVIETTVWVPGGLEPRGVKTMFPLRESNDGSDVVPQWFNIEKNID
;
A
#
# COMPACT_ATOMS: atom_id res chain seq x y z
N MET A 1 -23.58 22.78 -13.69
CA MET A 1 -23.60 21.37 -13.25
C MET A 1 -23.90 21.34 -11.75
N ARG A 2 -24.49 20.28 -11.18
CA ARG A 2 -24.62 20.03 -9.72
C ARG A 2 -23.25 20.08 -9.06
N SER A 3 -22.19 19.61 -9.73
CA SER A 3 -20.79 19.73 -9.32
C SER A 3 -20.31 21.18 -9.02
N ASP A 4 -20.98 22.20 -9.58
CA ASP A 4 -20.66 23.63 -9.35
C ASP A 4 -21.34 24.20 -8.11
N ARG A 5 -22.31 23.47 -7.53
CA ARG A 5 -23.24 23.95 -6.50
C ARG A 5 -23.31 23.05 -5.28
N GLU A 6 -22.88 21.80 -5.40
CA GLU A 6 -22.96 20.75 -4.39
C GLU A 6 -21.57 20.13 -4.16
N GLU A 7 -21.30 19.69 -2.92
CA GLU A 7 -20.07 18.97 -2.58
C GLU A 7 -20.09 17.57 -3.19
N ILE A 8 -19.02 17.18 -3.87
CA ILE A 8 -18.91 15.88 -4.56
C ILE A 8 -18.59 14.79 -3.52
N PRO A 9 -19.46 13.78 -3.33
CA PRO A 9 -19.24 12.75 -2.34
C PRO A 9 -18.22 11.71 -2.81
N GLY A 10 -17.35 11.25 -1.90
CA GLY A 10 -16.35 10.22 -2.19
C GLY A 10 -15.11 10.76 -2.93
N ASP A 11 -14.36 9.88 -3.58
CA ASP A 11 -13.10 10.21 -4.27
C ASP A 11 -13.30 10.63 -5.75
N PHE A 12 -14.48 11.12 -6.14
CA PHE A 12 -14.80 11.47 -7.53
C PHE A 12 -14.32 12.89 -7.90
N THR A 13 -13.81 13.07 -9.11
CA THR A 13 -13.39 14.40 -9.58
C THR A 13 -14.59 15.23 -10.06
N LYS A 14 -14.36 16.55 -10.17
CA LYS A 14 -15.35 17.46 -10.75
C LYS A 14 -15.68 17.08 -12.19
N GLU A 15 -14.68 16.68 -12.96
CA GLU A 15 -14.84 16.26 -14.35
C GLU A 15 -15.66 14.97 -14.47
N GLU A 16 -15.47 14.02 -13.54
CA GLU A 16 -16.27 12.79 -13.47
C GLU A 16 -17.73 13.08 -13.10
N ALA A 17 -17.93 13.96 -12.11
CA ALA A 17 -19.25 14.44 -11.71
C ALA A 17 -19.94 15.17 -12.87
N ASP A 18 -19.23 16.03 -13.59
CA ASP A 18 -19.73 16.75 -14.77
C ASP A 18 -20.07 15.80 -15.92
N LEU A 19 -19.22 14.79 -16.14
CA LEU A 19 -19.48 13.77 -17.14
C LEU A 19 -20.70 12.94 -16.76
N ALA A 20 -20.87 12.61 -15.48
CA ALA A 20 -22.04 11.90 -14.98
C ALA A 20 -23.33 12.68 -15.23
N GLU A 21 -23.32 14.00 -15.01
CA GLU A 21 -24.48 14.87 -15.29
C GLU A 21 -24.78 14.98 -16.79
N THR A 22 -23.73 15.11 -17.60
CA THR A 22 -23.87 15.18 -19.06
C THR A 22 -24.50 13.90 -19.60
N LYS A 23 -24.05 12.74 -19.10
CA LYS A 23 -24.62 11.44 -19.47
C LYS A 23 -26.02 11.21 -18.89
N GLU A 24 -26.27 11.67 -17.66
CA GLU A 24 -27.61 11.63 -17.05
C GLU A 24 -28.62 12.41 -17.91
N ALA A 25 -28.23 13.60 -18.40
CA ALA A 25 -29.05 14.40 -19.31
C ALA A 25 -29.26 13.72 -20.68
N GLN A 26 -28.20 13.16 -21.27
CA GLN A 26 -28.30 12.43 -22.55
C GLN A 26 -29.25 11.22 -22.50
N LEU A 27 -29.34 10.55 -21.34
CA LEU A 27 -30.26 9.43 -21.14
C LEU A 27 -31.72 9.86 -20.90
N GLN A 28 -31.98 11.13 -20.56
CA GLN A 28 -33.33 11.67 -20.36
C GLN A 28 -33.96 12.25 -21.64
N GLU A 29 -33.16 12.52 -22.68
CA GLU A 29 -33.63 13.01 -23.99
C GLU A 29 -34.16 11.86 -24.89
N GLU A 30 -35.10 11.05 -24.40
CA GLU A 30 -35.63 9.81 -25.00
C GLU A 30 -36.21 9.92 -26.45
N ASP A 31 -36.22 11.09 -27.10
CA ASP A 31 -36.82 11.32 -28.43
C ASP A 31 -35.80 11.45 -29.59
N ASN A 32 -34.51 11.20 -29.37
CA ASN A 32 -33.52 11.21 -30.44
C ASN A 32 -32.69 9.92 -30.44
N PRO A 33 -32.95 8.97 -31.37
CA PRO A 33 -32.30 7.66 -31.39
C PRO A 33 -30.86 7.81 -31.85
N THR A 34 -29.96 8.20 -30.94
CA THR A 34 -28.54 8.02 -31.15
C THR A 34 -28.20 6.55 -30.90
N LEU A 35 -27.39 5.97 -31.79
CA LEU A 35 -27.06 4.54 -31.91
C LEU A 35 -26.49 3.85 -30.66
N ASN A 36 -26.37 4.53 -29.52
CA ASN A 36 -25.60 4.07 -28.35
C ASN A 36 -26.32 4.10 -27.00
N SER A 37 -27.59 4.54 -26.88
CA SER A 37 -28.29 4.44 -25.59
C SER A 37 -28.86 3.03 -25.41
N ALA A 38 -28.27 2.21 -24.53
CA ALA A 38 -28.88 0.93 -24.20
C ALA A 38 -30.18 1.18 -23.39
N PRO A 39 -31.35 0.67 -23.84
CA PRO A 39 -32.63 0.93 -23.16
C PRO A 39 -32.58 0.41 -21.72
N GLY A 40 -33.02 1.24 -20.76
CA GLY A 40 -33.06 0.87 -19.34
C GLY A 40 -31.76 1.06 -18.56
N CYS A 41 -30.84 1.91 -19.05
CA CYS A 41 -29.65 2.34 -18.31
C CYS A 41 -29.91 3.58 -17.45
N LYS A 42 -29.10 3.76 -16.40
CA LYS A 42 -29.10 4.96 -15.55
C LYS A 42 -27.69 5.26 -15.08
N VAL A 43 -27.37 6.55 -14.98
CA VAL A 43 -26.12 7.06 -14.40
C VAL A 43 -26.40 7.51 -12.97
N TYR A 44 -25.42 7.29 -12.08
CA TYR A 44 -25.54 7.56 -10.65
C TYR A 44 -24.49 8.56 -10.20
N TRP A 45 -24.85 9.85 -10.26
CA TRP A 45 -23.97 10.93 -9.83
C TRP A 45 -23.35 10.69 -8.44
N PRO A 46 -22.04 10.95 -8.25
CA PRO A 46 -21.09 11.55 -9.20
C PRO A 46 -20.38 10.53 -10.13
N SER A 47 -20.77 9.26 -10.12
CA SER A 47 -20.16 8.23 -10.97
C SER A 47 -20.66 8.36 -12.43
N PRO A 48 -19.75 8.41 -13.42
CA PRO A 48 -20.11 8.55 -14.84
C PRO A 48 -20.46 7.21 -15.52
N PHE A 49 -20.55 6.12 -14.74
CA PHE A 49 -20.83 4.78 -15.25
C PHE A 49 -22.32 4.51 -15.32
N GLU A 50 -22.72 3.82 -16.39
CA GLU A 50 -24.08 3.42 -16.66
C GLU A 50 -24.35 2.03 -16.09
N VAL A 51 -25.34 1.93 -15.21
CA VAL A 51 -25.86 0.63 -14.75
C VAL A 51 -27.17 0.37 -15.48
N CYS A 52 -27.29 -0.81 -16.06
CA CYS A 52 -28.35 -1.14 -17.01
C CYS A 52 -29.18 -2.36 -16.57
N GLY A 53 -30.38 -2.47 -17.15
CA GLY A 53 -31.22 -3.67 -17.09
C GLY A 53 -31.45 -4.21 -15.68
N ALA A 54 -31.39 -5.54 -15.53
CA ALA A 54 -31.67 -6.22 -14.27
C ALA A 54 -30.64 -5.91 -13.16
N ILE A 55 -29.40 -5.55 -13.54
CA ILE A 55 -28.38 -5.13 -12.60
C ILE A 55 -28.78 -3.78 -11.97
N ARG A 56 -29.23 -2.84 -12.80
CA ARG A 56 -29.76 -1.54 -12.36
C ARG A 56 -30.97 -1.71 -11.46
N GLU A 57 -31.91 -2.56 -11.85
CA GLU A 57 -33.13 -2.82 -11.08
C GLU A 57 -32.82 -3.33 -9.67
N LEU A 58 -31.89 -4.31 -9.54
CA LEU A 58 -31.45 -4.76 -8.23
C LEU A 58 -30.74 -3.65 -7.46
N TYR A 59 -29.82 -2.93 -8.10
CA TYR A 59 -29.07 -1.85 -7.47
C TYR A 59 -29.98 -0.75 -6.92
N ASP A 60 -30.98 -0.31 -7.70
CA ASP A 60 -32.00 0.64 -7.25
C ASP A 60 -32.82 0.08 -6.08
N SER A 61 -33.21 -1.20 -6.13
CA SER A 61 -34.03 -1.82 -5.09
C SER A 61 -33.36 -1.90 -3.71
N ILE A 62 -32.03 -1.98 -3.67
CA ILE A 62 -31.25 -2.00 -2.42
C ILE A 62 -30.83 -0.62 -1.94
N GLY A 63 -31.29 0.45 -2.61
CA GLY A 63 -31.02 1.84 -2.24
C GLY A 63 -29.93 2.52 -3.07
N GLY A 64 -29.48 1.91 -4.16
CA GLY A 64 -28.53 2.49 -5.12
C GLY A 64 -27.26 3.00 -4.42
N PRO A 65 -26.83 4.25 -4.65
CA PRO A 65 -25.64 4.82 -4.01
C PRO A 65 -25.67 4.86 -2.48
N LYS A 66 -26.86 4.78 -1.86
CA LYS A 66 -27.02 4.73 -0.40
C LYS A 66 -26.94 3.30 0.15
N SER A 67 -26.85 2.30 -0.72
CA SER A 67 -26.67 0.89 -0.33
C SER A 67 -25.23 0.62 0.11
N PHE A 68 -24.99 -0.57 0.66
CA PHE A 68 -23.64 -1.01 1.05
C PHE A 68 -22.65 -1.08 -0.14
N LEU A 69 -23.14 -1.23 -1.37
CA LEU A 69 -22.31 -1.26 -2.58
C LEU A 69 -21.76 0.12 -2.95
N THR A 70 -22.44 1.19 -2.53
CA THR A 70 -22.13 2.58 -2.87
C THR A 70 -22.01 2.76 -4.39
N PHE A 71 -21.12 3.63 -4.89
CA PHE A 71 -21.16 4.06 -6.29
C PHE A 71 -20.67 3.01 -7.30
N PRO A 72 -21.20 3.02 -8.55
CA PRO A 72 -20.70 2.19 -9.64
C PRO A 72 -19.26 2.56 -10.03
N LYS A 73 -18.47 1.57 -10.44
CA LYS A 73 -17.09 1.67 -10.94
C LYS A 73 -16.93 1.22 -12.40
N SER A 74 -17.98 0.64 -12.98
CA SER A 74 -17.96 0.18 -14.36
C SER A 74 -19.33 0.30 -15.01
N ASN A 75 -19.36 0.39 -16.33
CA ASN A 75 -20.55 0.04 -17.09
C ASN A 75 -20.86 -1.46 -16.92
N GLU A 76 -21.99 -1.92 -17.46
CA GLU A 76 -22.29 -3.34 -17.55
C GLU A 76 -21.27 -4.06 -18.47
N LEU A 77 -20.54 -5.03 -17.89
CA LEU A 77 -19.54 -5.86 -18.54
C LEU A 77 -20.12 -7.24 -18.86
N THR A 78 -19.79 -7.79 -20.02
CA THR A 78 -20.05 -9.21 -20.33
C THR A 78 -19.01 -10.09 -19.65
N ASN A 79 -19.45 -11.14 -18.96
CA ASN A 79 -18.55 -12.05 -18.27
C ASN A 79 -17.74 -12.91 -19.27
N PRO A 80 -16.54 -13.39 -18.87
CA PRO A 80 -15.68 -14.28 -19.68
C PRO A 80 -16.32 -15.57 -20.21
N ASP A 81 -17.48 -15.99 -19.72
CA ASP A 81 -18.25 -17.11 -20.26
C ASP A 81 -19.11 -16.74 -21.50
N GLY A 82 -19.23 -15.44 -21.78
CA GLY A 82 -20.01 -14.88 -22.88
C GLY A 82 -21.53 -14.87 -22.65
N ILE A 83 -22.00 -15.22 -21.45
CA ILE A 83 -23.44 -15.38 -21.16
C ILE A 83 -23.92 -14.37 -20.12
N GLY A 84 -23.29 -14.36 -18.94
CA GLY A 84 -23.71 -13.47 -17.87
C GLY A 84 -23.10 -12.09 -18.01
N LYS A 85 -23.58 -11.21 -17.15
CA LYS A 85 -23.15 -9.82 -17.08
C LYS A 85 -22.81 -9.43 -15.66
N ARG A 86 -22.03 -8.36 -15.50
CA ARG A 86 -21.75 -7.78 -14.19
C ARG A 86 -21.57 -6.28 -14.27
N SER A 87 -21.84 -5.60 -13.15
CA SER A 87 -21.31 -4.26 -12.90
C SER A 87 -20.52 -4.27 -11.61
N GLU A 88 -19.47 -3.48 -11.59
CA GLU A 88 -18.58 -3.32 -10.46
C GLU A 88 -18.99 -2.08 -9.68
N PHE A 89 -18.98 -2.18 -8.35
CA PHE A 89 -19.27 -1.09 -7.42
C PHE A 89 -18.11 -0.97 -6.45
N VAL A 90 -18.00 0.16 -5.77
CA VAL A 90 -16.88 0.42 -4.84
C VAL A 90 -16.74 -0.68 -3.78
N ASN A 91 -17.86 -1.20 -3.26
CA ASN A 91 -17.86 -2.19 -2.17
C ASN A 91 -18.38 -3.58 -2.58
N GLY A 92 -18.35 -3.92 -3.86
CA GLY A 92 -18.76 -5.24 -4.34
C GLY A 92 -19.23 -5.23 -5.78
N PHE A 93 -20.00 -6.25 -6.13
CA PHE A 93 -20.44 -6.49 -7.50
C PHE A 93 -21.93 -6.77 -7.53
N ILE A 94 -22.53 -6.58 -8.69
CA ILE A 94 -23.79 -7.24 -9.01
C ILE A 94 -23.55 -8.08 -10.26
N TYR A 95 -23.84 -9.38 -10.16
CA TYR A 95 -23.76 -10.32 -11.26
C TYR A 95 -25.16 -10.70 -11.71
N TRP A 96 -25.35 -10.81 -13.02
CA TRP A 96 -26.58 -11.24 -13.64
C TRP A 96 -26.34 -12.42 -14.58
N HIS A 97 -27.28 -13.35 -14.62
CA HIS A 97 -27.32 -14.42 -15.61
C HIS A 97 -28.77 -14.80 -15.91
N PRO A 98 -29.12 -15.17 -17.17
CA PRO A 98 -30.51 -15.38 -17.59
C PRO A 98 -31.26 -16.45 -16.78
N LYS A 99 -30.54 -17.44 -16.23
CA LYS A 99 -31.14 -18.51 -15.40
C LYS A 99 -31.25 -18.19 -13.91
N THR A 100 -30.49 -17.22 -13.40
CA THR A 100 -30.41 -16.97 -11.95
C THR A 100 -30.84 -15.57 -11.55
N GLY A 101 -30.89 -14.61 -12.49
CA GLY A 101 -31.21 -13.21 -12.21
C GLY A 101 -30.00 -12.42 -11.70
N ALA A 102 -30.24 -11.16 -11.31
CA ALA A 102 -29.22 -10.29 -10.73
C ALA A 102 -29.08 -10.55 -9.23
N HIS A 103 -27.84 -10.61 -8.73
CA HIS A 103 -27.52 -10.78 -7.31
C HIS A 103 -26.28 -9.99 -6.91
N THR A 104 -26.30 -9.39 -5.71
CA THR A 104 -25.15 -8.71 -5.12
C THR A 104 -24.11 -9.73 -4.69
N VAL A 105 -22.82 -9.46 -4.92
CA VAL A 105 -21.72 -10.27 -4.40
C VAL A 105 -20.78 -9.34 -3.64
N SER A 106 -20.63 -9.57 -2.33
CA SER A 106 -19.74 -8.77 -1.48
C SER A 106 -18.27 -9.13 -1.73
N ILE A 107 -17.36 -8.20 -1.45
CA ILE A 107 -15.91 -8.41 -1.58
C ILE A 107 -15.43 -9.70 -0.87
N PRO A 108 -15.88 -10.04 0.34
CA PRO A 108 -15.47 -11.31 0.97
C PRO A 108 -15.96 -12.55 0.22
N ALA A 109 -17.18 -12.51 -0.34
CA ALA A 109 -17.70 -13.58 -1.17
C ALA A 109 -16.93 -13.71 -2.49
N THR A 110 -16.50 -12.59 -3.09
CA THR A 110 -15.71 -12.63 -4.33
C THR A 110 -14.33 -13.24 -4.13
N VAL A 111 -13.67 -13.01 -2.99
CA VAL A 111 -12.38 -13.64 -2.68
C VAL A 111 -12.48 -15.17 -2.76
N VAL A 112 -13.54 -15.75 -2.16
CA VAL A 112 -13.78 -17.19 -2.21
C VAL A 112 -14.18 -17.62 -3.61
N TRP A 113 -15.12 -16.92 -4.24
CA TRP A 113 -15.63 -17.28 -5.56
C TRP A 113 -14.56 -17.24 -6.65
N ALA A 114 -13.67 -16.23 -6.59
CA ALA A 114 -12.54 -16.04 -7.50
C ALA A 114 -11.59 -17.23 -7.52
N LYS A 115 -11.22 -17.71 -6.33
CA LYS A 115 -10.33 -18.87 -6.16
C LYS A 115 -10.87 -20.13 -6.82
N HIS A 116 -12.19 -20.22 -6.95
CA HIS A 116 -12.87 -21.36 -7.57
C HIS A 116 -13.21 -21.14 -9.04
N GLY A 117 -12.63 -20.12 -9.69
CA GLY A 117 -12.79 -19.86 -11.11
C GLY A 117 -14.00 -19.00 -11.45
N TRP A 118 -14.53 -18.23 -10.49
CA TRP A 118 -15.67 -17.34 -10.68
C TRP A 118 -16.88 -18.07 -11.29
N GLU A 119 -17.59 -17.43 -12.23
CA GLU A 119 -18.75 -17.98 -12.92
C GLU A 119 -18.42 -19.17 -13.82
N ARG A 120 -17.17 -19.32 -14.26
CA ARG A 120 -16.69 -20.49 -15.03
C ARG A 120 -16.35 -21.68 -14.12
N GLY A 121 -16.29 -21.42 -12.82
CA GLY A 121 -16.01 -22.39 -11.77
C GLY A 121 -17.18 -23.31 -11.48
N HIS A 122 -16.91 -24.33 -10.65
CA HIS A 122 -17.95 -25.28 -10.24
C HIS A 122 -19.12 -24.60 -9.50
N PHE A 123 -18.91 -23.47 -8.84
CA PHE A 123 -19.99 -22.71 -8.20
C PHE A 123 -20.96 -22.06 -9.19
N GLY A 124 -20.52 -21.71 -10.40
CA GLY A 124 -21.35 -20.98 -11.36
C GLY A 124 -21.77 -19.60 -10.83
N TYR A 125 -22.96 -19.15 -11.19
CA TYR A 125 -23.50 -17.84 -10.82
C TYR A 125 -24.14 -17.80 -9.43
N PRO A 126 -24.18 -16.63 -8.77
CA PRO A 126 -25.00 -16.43 -7.58
C PRO A 126 -26.50 -16.58 -7.91
N MET A 127 -27.23 -17.11 -6.94
CA MET A 127 -28.69 -17.34 -6.97
C MET A 127 -29.44 -16.58 -5.87
N THR A 128 -28.72 -15.99 -4.91
CA THR A 128 -29.26 -15.12 -3.87
C THR A 128 -28.30 -13.95 -3.65
N ASN A 129 -28.80 -12.87 -3.04
CA ASN A 129 -27.94 -11.89 -2.35
C ASN A 129 -27.31 -12.53 -1.10
N ASP A 130 -26.47 -11.77 -0.40
CA ASP A 130 -25.91 -12.18 0.90
C ASP A 130 -27.02 -12.26 1.97
N ILE A 131 -27.21 -13.44 2.54
CA ILE A 131 -28.21 -13.69 3.59
C ILE A 131 -27.50 -13.66 4.93
N ALA A 132 -27.86 -12.70 5.79
CA ALA A 132 -27.34 -12.64 7.15
C ALA A 132 -27.80 -13.84 7.98
N LEU A 133 -26.86 -14.45 8.70
CA LEU A 133 -27.07 -15.58 9.60
C LEU A 133 -26.92 -15.19 11.09
N GLY A 134 -26.55 -13.94 11.37
CA GLY A 134 -26.26 -13.44 12.73
C GLY A 134 -24.77 -13.44 13.05
N GLU A 135 -24.35 -12.68 14.07
CA GLU A 135 -22.95 -12.62 14.54
C GLU A 135 -21.92 -12.25 13.46
N GLY A 136 -22.36 -11.46 12.48
CA GLY A 136 -21.55 -11.08 11.32
C GLY A 136 -21.47 -12.16 10.24
N TRP A 137 -22.05 -13.35 10.40
CA TRP A 137 -22.08 -14.36 9.35
C TRP A 137 -23.11 -14.08 8.26
N TYR A 138 -22.75 -14.44 7.04
CA TYR A 138 -23.54 -14.33 5.83
C TYR A 138 -23.37 -15.62 5.04
N LYS A 139 -24.40 -15.95 4.27
CA LYS A 139 -24.43 -17.08 3.34
C LYS A 139 -25.02 -16.62 2.03
N GLN A 140 -24.39 -17.03 0.94
CA GLN A 140 -24.86 -16.80 -0.40
C GLN A 140 -24.99 -18.12 -1.15
N LYS A 141 -26.09 -18.31 -1.86
CA LYS A 141 -26.30 -19.48 -2.72
C LYS A 141 -25.76 -19.20 -4.11
N TYR A 142 -25.09 -20.19 -4.67
CA TYR A 142 -24.61 -20.26 -6.04
C TYR A 142 -25.19 -21.50 -6.74
N GLN A 143 -25.11 -21.57 -8.07
CA GLN A 143 -25.64 -22.70 -8.84
C GLN A 143 -25.07 -24.06 -8.38
N GLY A 144 -23.77 -24.09 -8.09
CA GLY A 144 -23.05 -25.28 -7.64
C GLY A 144 -22.87 -25.42 -6.13
N GLY A 145 -23.45 -24.54 -5.30
CA GLY A 145 -23.28 -24.65 -3.85
C GLY A 145 -23.60 -23.39 -3.05
N TYR A 146 -22.94 -23.24 -1.90
CA TYR A 146 -23.08 -22.08 -1.03
C TYR A 146 -21.70 -21.55 -0.63
N ILE A 147 -21.59 -20.23 -0.49
CA ILE A 147 -20.43 -19.56 0.09
C ILE A 147 -20.87 -18.92 1.41
N TYR A 148 -20.07 -19.06 2.47
CA TYR A 148 -20.32 -18.48 3.80
C TYR A 148 -19.19 -17.51 4.15
N THR A 149 -19.52 -16.36 4.71
CA THR A 149 -18.61 -15.22 4.91
C THR A 149 -18.96 -14.55 6.27
N GLN A 150 -18.00 -14.04 7.09
CA GLN A 150 -18.24 -13.30 8.35
C GLN A 150 -17.80 -11.79 8.38
N ASN A 151 -18.70 -10.81 8.21
CA ASN A 151 -18.47 -9.34 8.26
C ASN A 151 -18.57 -8.75 9.68
N SER A 152 -17.44 -8.44 10.32
CA SER A 152 -17.39 -7.62 11.54
C SER A 152 -16.71 -6.26 11.30
N ILE A 153 -17.52 -5.31 10.77
CA ILE A 153 -17.42 -3.83 10.72
C ILE A 153 -16.28 -3.16 9.90
N PRO A 154 -16.60 -2.34 8.88
CA PRO A 154 -17.50 -2.57 7.75
C PRO A 154 -16.75 -3.38 6.66
N ALA A 155 -17.26 -4.59 6.40
CA ALA A 155 -16.86 -5.54 5.34
C ALA A 155 -15.36 -5.69 5.04
N VAL A 156 -14.54 -5.94 6.05
CA VAL A 156 -13.35 -6.79 5.87
C VAL A 156 -13.45 -7.95 6.85
N GLN A 157 -13.74 -9.14 6.32
CA GLN A 157 -13.83 -10.38 7.08
C GLN A 157 -12.44 -11.00 7.17
N ALA A 158 -11.92 -11.17 8.37
CA ALA A 158 -10.59 -11.70 8.61
C ALA A 158 -10.63 -12.81 9.65
N GLY A 159 -10.46 -14.05 9.21
CA GLY A 159 -10.33 -15.22 10.08
C GLY A 159 -8.89 -15.33 10.59
N ILE A 160 -8.68 -14.98 11.86
CA ILE A 160 -7.40 -15.18 12.54
C ILE A 160 -7.50 -16.42 13.46
N GLN A 161 -6.50 -17.30 13.40
CA GLN A 161 -6.51 -18.56 14.15
C GLN A 161 -5.09 -18.99 14.54
N GLY A 162 -4.99 -20.08 15.30
CA GLY A 162 -3.72 -20.73 15.62
C GLY A 162 -2.69 -19.79 16.26
N ARG A 163 -1.42 -19.98 15.91
CA ARG A 163 -0.30 -19.27 16.55
C ARG A 163 -0.30 -17.76 16.29
N ILE A 164 -0.88 -17.31 15.18
CA ILE A 164 -1.04 -15.88 14.88
C ILE A 164 -2.12 -15.27 15.78
N TYR A 165 -3.24 -15.97 15.98
CA TYR A 165 -4.27 -15.54 16.92
C TYR A 165 -3.76 -15.46 18.36
N ASP A 166 -3.10 -16.52 18.85
CA ASP A 166 -2.55 -16.56 20.20
C ASP A 166 -1.64 -15.35 20.45
N LYS A 167 -0.75 -15.07 19.48
CA LYS A 167 0.17 -13.95 19.56
C LYS A 167 -0.54 -12.59 19.55
N TRP A 168 -1.54 -12.42 18.68
CA TRP A 168 -2.31 -11.18 18.62
C TRP A 168 -3.09 -10.93 19.91
N GLN A 169 -3.63 -11.96 20.55
CA GLN A 169 -4.26 -11.86 21.87
C GLN A 169 -3.25 -11.45 22.95
N ASP A 170 -2.07 -12.08 22.99
CA ASP A 170 -1.00 -11.73 23.93
C ASP A 170 -0.56 -10.26 23.80
N MET A 171 -0.64 -9.69 22.60
CA MET A 171 -0.34 -8.28 22.33
C MET A 171 -1.46 -7.30 22.71
N GLY A 172 -2.58 -7.77 23.26
CA GLY A 172 -3.74 -6.94 23.61
C GLY A 172 -4.76 -6.76 22.49
N ALA A 173 -4.76 -7.66 21.51
CA ALA A 173 -5.74 -7.76 20.43
C ALA A 173 -5.94 -6.43 19.68
N GLN A 174 -7.17 -5.94 19.55
CA GLN A 174 -7.49 -4.70 18.83
C GLN A 174 -6.85 -3.44 19.43
N LYS A 175 -6.40 -3.50 20.69
CA LYS A 175 -5.68 -2.42 21.36
C LYS A 175 -4.17 -2.48 21.12
N SER A 176 -3.68 -3.55 20.49
CA SER A 176 -2.27 -3.70 20.13
C SER A 176 -1.85 -2.69 19.06
N THR A 177 -0.55 -2.63 18.80
CA THR A 177 0.03 -1.81 17.71
C THR A 177 -0.43 -2.24 16.31
N LEU A 178 -1.01 -3.43 16.16
CA LEU A 178 -1.56 -3.94 14.88
C LEU A 178 -2.99 -3.48 14.60
N GLY A 179 -3.80 -3.24 15.64
CA GLY A 179 -5.24 -3.00 15.49
C GLY A 179 -6.02 -4.27 15.14
N PHE A 180 -7.13 -4.11 14.40
CA PHE A 180 -7.96 -5.24 13.95
C PHE A 180 -7.32 -6.00 12.78
N PRO A 181 -7.51 -7.33 12.70
CA PRO A 181 -7.14 -8.10 11.51
C PRO A 181 -8.02 -7.69 10.33
N ILE A 182 -7.42 -7.64 9.14
CA ILE A 182 -8.09 -7.29 7.88
C ILE A 182 -7.87 -8.37 6.79
N SER A 183 -7.15 -9.43 7.08
CA SER A 183 -7.13 -10.64 6.24
C SER A 183 -7.23 -11.90 7.08
N SER A 184 -7.74 -12.96 6.48
CA SER A 184 -7.58 -14.31 7.02
C SER A 184 -6.12 -14.78 6.94
N GLU A 185 -5.81 -15.86 7.67
CA GLU A 185 -4.48 -16.45 7.67
C GLU A 185 -4.17 -17.09 6.31
N GLU A 186 -3.17 -16.58 5.62
CA GLU A 186 -2.69 -17.06 4.32
C GLU A 186 -1.33 -17.74 4.44
N LYS A 187 -0.96 -18.54 3.43
CA LYS A 187 0.38 -19.13 3.34
C LYS A 187 1.36 -18.13 2.77
N THR A 188 2.60 -18.17 3.26
CA THR A 188 3.71 -17.42 2.66
C THR A 188 4.09 -18.00 1.29
N PRO A 189 4.76 -17.23 0.40
CA PRO A 189 5.07 -17.67 -0.96
C PRO A 189 5.87 -18.97 -1.06
N ASP A 190 6.79 -19.19 -0.13
CA ASP A 190 7.59 -20.42 0.01
C ASP A 190 6.77 -21.62 0.55
N GLY A 191 5.54 -21.39 1.00
CA GLY A 191 4.63 -22.38 1.57
C GLY A 191 4.98 -22.87 2.98
N ILE A 192 6.00 -22.31 3.63
CA ILE A 192 6.49 -22.77 4.94
C ILE A 192 5.75 -22.08 6.09
N GLY A 193 5.65 -20.76 6.01
CA GLY A 193 5.03 -19.91 7.00
C GLY A 193 3.58 -19.55 6.67
N ARG A 194 3.02 -18.70 7.53
CA ARG A 194 1.67 -18.15 7.41
C ARG A 194 1.65 -16.68 7.79
N TYR A 195 0.68 -15.91 7.34
CA TYR A 195 0.56 -14.51 7.73
C TYR A 195 -0.89 -14.00 7.74
N ASN A 196 -1.11 -12.94 8.52
CA ASN A 196 -2.33 -12.14 8.53
C ASN A 196 -1.98 -10.66 8.37
N LEU A 197 -2.77 -9.93 7.59
CA LEU A 197 -2.73 -8.48 7.52
C LEU A 197 -3.63 -7.88 8.60
N PHE A 198 -3.20 -6.76 9.16
CA PHE A 198 -3.91 -5.97 10.17
C PHE A 198 -3.96 -4.51 9.73
N GLN A 199 -4.83 -3.73 10.37
CA GLN A 199 -5.01 -2.31 10.10
C GLN A 199 -3.69 -1.50 10.09
N LYS A 200 -2.71 -1.89 10.90
CA LYS A 200 -1.47 -1.13 11.12
C LYS A 200 -0.19 -1.95 10.91
N GLY A 201 -0.30 -3.14 10.33
CA GLY A 201 0.85 -3.98 10.03
C GLY A 201 0.51 -5.40 9.62
N ILE A 202 1.48 -6.30 9.76
CA ILE A 202 1.36 -7.72 9.40
C ILE A 202 1.83 -8.58 10.58
N MET A 203 1.19 -9.74 10.78
CA MET A 203 1.72 -10.81 11.63
C MET A 203 2.17 -11.95 10.72
N VAL A 204 3.41 -12.41 10.88
CA VAL A 204 3.95 -13.56 10.15
C VAL A 204 4.33 -14.65 11.14
N TRP A 205 3.91 -15.88 10.86
CA TRP A 205 4.26 -17.09 11.60
C TRP A 205 5.16 -18.01 10.77
N HIS A 206 6.15 -18.60 11.44
CA HIS A 206 7.01 -19.63 10.87
C HIS A 206 7.27 -20.75 11.89
N PRO A 207 7.33 -22.04 11.50
CA PRO A 207 7.50 -23.16 12.44
C PRO A 207 8.77 -23.08 13.31
N LYS A 208 9.85 -22.48 12.79
CA LYS A 208 11.12 -22.30 13.51
C LYS A 208 11.13 -21.08 14.43
N PHE A 209 10.39 -20.02 14.07
CA PHE A 209 10.55 -18.70 14.68
C PHE A 209 9.36 -18.29 15.56
N GLY A 210 8.17 -18.82 15.28
CA GLY A 210 6.93 -18.38 15.94
C GLY A 210 6.24 -17.27 15.15
N ALA A 211 5.25 -16.63 15.79
CA ALA A 211 4.46 -15.55 15.21
C ALA A 211 4.98 -14.19 15.70
N HIS A 212 5.26 -13.29 14.77
CA HIS A 212 5.81 -11.97 15.06
C HIS A 212 5.13 -10.88 14.25
N ALA A 213 4.79 -9.80 14.94
CA ALA A 213 4.19 -8.62 14.35
C ALA A 213 5.30 -7.74 13.75
N ILE A 214 5.05 -7.22 12.56
CA ILE A 214 5.91 -6.25 11.89
C ILE A 214 5.06 -5.01 11.63
N THR A 215 5.47 -3.87 12.18
CA THR A 215 4.72 -2.61 12.17
C THR A 215 5.62 -1.42 11.87
N GLY A 216 5.02 -0.28 11.51
CA GLY A 216 5.74 0.99 11.34
C GLY A 216 6.83 0.95 10.25
N ASP A 217 7.93 1.63 10.51
CA ASP A 217 9.05 1.74 9.57
C ASP A 217 9.73 0.38 9.28
N VAL A 218 9.79 -0.50 10.29
CA VAL A 218 10.35 -1.85 10.15
C VAL A 218 9.62 -2.64 9.06
N LEU A 219 8.30 -2.50 8.95
CA LEU A 219 7.51 -3.18 7.92
C LEU A 219 7.89 -2.69 6.51
N LEU A 220 8.05 -1.37 6.33
CA LEU A 220 8.41 -0.81 5.03
C LEU A 220 9.80 -1.25 4.60
N GLN A 221 10.77 -1.15 5.52
CA GLN A 221 12.13 -1.61 5.30
C GLN A 221 12.19 -3.11 4.97
N TRP A 222 11.42 -3.92 5.70
CA TRP A 222 11.33 -5.35 5.43
C TRP A 222 10.78 -5.65 4.03
N VAL A 223 9.70 -4.99 3.63
CA VAL A 223 9.14 -5.09 2.27
C VAL A 223 10.17 -4.67 1.22
N TYR A 224 10.88 -3.55 1.40
CA TYR A 224 11.91 -3.11 0.45
C TYR A 224 13.13 -4.03 0.38
N SER A 225 13.42 -4.76 1.45
CA SER A 225 14.48 -5.79 1.46
C SER A 225 14.09 -7.08 0.72
N GLY A 226 12.86 -7.16 0.18
CA GLY A 226 12.32 -8.35 -0.49
C GLY A 226 11.47 -9.25 0.41
N ALA A 227 11.09 -8.78 1.60
CA ALA A 227 10.29 -9.51 2.58
C ALA A 227 10.86 -10.91 2.91
N ILE A 228 10.04 -11.95 2.82
CA ILE A 228 10.39 -13.33 3.20
C ILE A 228 11.47 -13.94 2.28
N ASP A 229 11.40 -13.66 0.98
CA ASP A 229 12.37 -14.17 0.01
C ASP A 229 13.65 -13.30 -0.05
N GLY A 230 13.61 -12.17 0.65
CA GLY A 230 14.62 -11.14 0.62
C GLY A 230 15.83 -11.38 1.52
N ASP A 231 16.51 -10.25 1.77
CA ASP A 231 17.80 -10.21 2.45
C ASP A 231 17.76 -10.64 3.90
N VAL A 232 16.67 -10.32 4.60
CA VAL A 232 16.53 -10.57 6.04
C VAL A 232 15.65 -11.77 6.36
N GLY A 233 14.73 -12.14 5.47
CA GLY A 233 13.88 -13.33 5.59
C GLY A 233 12.74 -13.19 6.60
N TYR A 234 12.38 -14.29 7.26
CA TYR A 234 11.30 -14.30 8.26
C TYR A 234 11.63 -13.49 9.52
N PRO A 235 10.65 -12.88 10.19
CA PRO A 235 10.87 -12.34 11.53
C PRO A 235 11.19 -13.48 12.51
N ALA A 236 12.22 -13.26 13.32
CA ALA A 236 12.76 -14.21 14.30
C ALA A 236 12.54 -13.75 15.75
N GLY A 237 11.90 -12.59 15.93
CA GLY A 237 11.57 -12.03 17.23
C GLY A 237 10.61 -10.85 17.11
N ASP A 238 9.99 -10.49 18.22
CA ASP A 238 9.25 -9.23 18.32
C ASP A 238 10.21 -8.04 18.35
N PRO A 239 9.76 -6.84 17.95
CA PRO A 239 10.57 -5.64 18.05
C PRO A 239 10.93 -5.34 19.52
N GLY A 240 12.22 -5.37 19.84
CA GLY A 240 12.77 -4.94 21.12
C GLY A 240 12.88 -3.41 21.19
N GLU A 241 12.75 -2.84 22.38
CA GLU A 241 12.97 -1.40 22.57
C GLU A 241 14.46 -1.05 22.48
N GLU A 242 14.76 -0.02 21.69
CA GLU A 242 16.08 0.63 21.63
C GLU A 242 15.97 2.08 22.15
N HIS A 243 17.09 2.79 22.18
CA HIS A 243 17.15 4.18 22.61
C HIS A 243 16.43 5.11 21.62
N GLU A 244 15.90 6.24 22.09
CA GLU A 244 15.30 7.31 21.27
C GLU A 244 14.10 6.90 20.39
N GLY A 245 13.32 5.89 20.80
CA GLY A 245 12.09 5.51 20.11
C GLY A 245 12.29 4.62 18.89
N TRP A 246 13.53 4.21 18.61
CA TRP A 246 13.84 3.15 17.66
C TRP A 246 13.55 1.79 18.27
N LYS A 247 13.19 0.83 17.42
CA LYS A 247 13.00 -0.56 17.80
C LYS A 247 13.83 -1.44 16.88
N GLU A 248 14.55 -2.40 17.46
CA GLU A 248 15.23 -3.46 16.72
C GLU A 248 14.27 -4.64 16.57
N GLN A 249 14.03 -5.08 15.34
CA GLN A 249 13.40 -6.37 15.09
C GLN A 249 14.38 -7.33 14.45
N LYS A 250 14.47 -8.54 15.03
CA LYS A 250 15.31 -9.62 14.52
C LYS A 250 14.58 -10.42 13.46
N PHE A 251 15.32 -10.79 12.43
CA PHE A 251 14.90 -11.63 11.31
C PHE A 251 15.88 -12.80 11.15
N GLU A 252 15.54 -13.78 10.33
CA GLU A 252 16.31 -14.99 10.10
C GLU A 252 17.77 -14.71 9.73
N LYS A 253 18.00 -13.74 8.85
CA LYS A 253 19.32 -13.43 8.27
C LYS A 253 19.91 -12.11 8.78
N GLY A 254 19.19 -11.35 9.63
CA GLY A 254 19.63 -10.03 10.07
C GLY A 254 18.70 -9.36 11.09
N SER A 255 18.85 -8.06 11.27
CA SER A 255 17.90 -7.23 12.01
C SER A 255 17.62 -5.94 11.25
N ILE A 256 16.45 -5.37 11.51
CA ILE A 256 16.01 -4.07 10.98
C ILE A 256 15.68 -3.18 12.17
N HIS A 257 16.19 -1.95 12.16
CA HIS A 257 15.79 -0.94 13.12
C HIS A 257 14.81 0.04 12.47
N GLY A 258 13.73 0.34 13.19
CA GLY A 258 12.71 1.26 12.70
C GLY A 258 11.95 1.92 13.83
N ALA A 259 11.41 3.10 13.54
CA ALA A 259 10.51 3.79 14.47
C ALA A 259 9.08 3.24 14.34
N GLN A 260 8.34 3.25 15.45
CA GLN A 260 6.89 3.04 15.39
C GLN A 260 6.25 4.29 14.79
N LEU A 261 5.41 4.09 13.77
CA LEU A 261 4.64 5.17 13.18
C LEU A 261 3.26 5.23 13.85
N GLU A 262 2.83 6.42 14.28
CA GLU A 262 1.48 6.64 14.82
C GLU A 262 0.39 6.47 13.74
N LYS A 263 0.76 6.76 12.49
CA LYS A 263 -0.04 6.55 11.28
C LYS A 263 0.79 5.75 10.29
N PHE A 264 0.25 4.63 9.81
CA PHE A 264 0.75 4.00 8.58
C PHE A 264 0.30 4.93 7.44
N PHE A 265 1.22 5.50 6.65
CA PHE A 265 0.87 6.52 5.65
C PHE A 265 0.19 5.92 4.39
N PRO A 266 -0.87 6.52 3.80
CA PRO A 266 -2.07 7.09 4.44
C PRO A 266 -3.03 5.96 4.85
N ASP A 267 -4.29 6.25 5.21
CA ASP A 267 -5.35 5.24 5.37
C ASP A 267 -5.20 4.15 4.30
N PHE A 268 -5.20 2.89 4.73
CA PHE A 268 -5.23 1.76 3.82
C PHE A 268 -6.49 1.89 2.94
N LYS A 269 -6.34 2.50 1.76
CA LYS A 269 -7.36 2.53 0.70
C LYS A 269 -7.29 1.17 0.00
N PRO A 270 -8.26 0.26 0.20
CA PRO A 270 -8.30 -0.99 -0.53
C PRO A 270 -8.68 -0.64 -1.97
N GLY A 271 -7.68 -0.43 -2.82
CA GLY A 271 -7.84 0.13 -4.16
C GLY A 271 -6.54 0.32 -4.93
N ALA A 272 -5.38 0.36 -4.26
CA ALA A 272 -4.10 0.19 -4.94
C ALA A 272 -3.92 -1.28 -5.34
N GLY A 273 -4.38 -1.66 -6.54
CA GLY A 273 -4.11 -2.98 -7.12
C GLY A 273 -5.26 -3.67 -7.88
N LEU A 274 -6.25 -2.92 -8.38
CA LEU A 274 -7.26 -3.45 -9.31
C LEU A 274 -7.08 -2.89 -10.73
N GLU A 275 -5.87 -2.93 -11.24
CA GLU A 275 -5.55 -3.01 -12.68
C GLU A 275 -4.38 -4.00 -12.81
N GLN A 276 -4.04 -4.46 -14.01
CA GLN A 276 -3.00 -5.47 -14.25
C GLN A 276 -1.57 -5.10 -13.78
N ASP A 277 -1.42 -3.95 -13.11
CA ASP A 277 -0.30 -3.60 -12.26
C ASP A 277 -0.75 -3.56 -10.79
N ALA A 278 -0.97 -4.74 -10.19
CA ALA A 278 -0.95 -4.82 -8.73
C ALA A 278 0.34 -4.14 -8.23
N PRO A 279 0.36 -3.49 -7.04
CA PRO A 279 1.58 -3.40 -6.28
C PRO A 279 1.96 -4.84 -5.90
N THR A 280 2.50 -5.56 -6.88
CA THR A 280 3.51 -6.55 -6.63
C THR A 280 4.64 -5.82 -5.92
N LEU A 281 5.36 -6.53 -5.08
CA LEU A 281 6.67 -6.15 -4.56
C LEU A 281 7.71 -5.82 -5.68
N GLN A 282 7.30 -5.67 -6.95
CA GLN A 282 8.15 -5.47 -8.12
C GLN A 282 7.62 -4.41 -9.13
N GLY A 283 6.51 -3.71 -8.87
CA GLY A 283 5.94 -2.73 -9.82
C GLY A 283 6.28 -1.26 -9.50
N SER A 284 6.97 -0.58 -10.42
CA SER A 284 7.29 0.85 -10.35
C SER A 284 6.05 1.73 -10.57
N GLY A 285 5.55 2.42 -9.55
CA GLY A 285 4.61 3.54 -9.75
C GLY A 285 3.64 3.84 -8.61
N ILE A 286 4.12 4.23 -7.42
CA ILE A 286 3.28 4.91 -6.42
C ILE A 286 4.03 6.14 -5.90
N ALA A 287 4.06 7.21 -6.71
CA ALA A 287 4.49 8.54 -6.29
C ALA A 287 4.04 9.59 -7.32
N GLY A 288 2.73 9.82 -7.42
CA GLY A 288 2.16 10.88 -8.26
C GLY A 288 1.13 11.68 -7.48
N GLY A 289 1.57 12.61 -6.64
CA GLY A 289 0.69 13.51 -5.89
C GLY A 289 1.47 14.38 -4.90
N ASN A 290 1.42 15.70 -5.12
CA ASN A 290 2.18 16.76 -4.46
C ASN A 290 1.60 17.23 -3.11
N ASP A 291 0.54 16.59 -2.60
CA ASP A 291 -0.05 16.92 -1.30
C ASP A 291 0.66 16.23 -0.10
N TYR A 292 1.62 15.35 -0.36
CA TYR A 292 2.29 14.49 0.65
C TYR A 292 3.80 14.74 0.77
N THR A 293 4.34 15.76 0.09
CA THR A 293 5.78 15.87 -0.16
C THR A 293 6.58 16.57 0.93
N ASP A 294 5.98 16.98 2.05
CA ASP A 294 6.70 17.72 3.12
C ASP A 294 6.60 17.07 4.51
N ASP A 295 5.96 15.90 4.64
CA ASP A 295 5.89 15.17 5.90
C ASP A 295 7.28 14.77 6.40
N VAL A 296 7.60 15.07 7.65
CA VAL A 296 8.88 14.67 8.26
C VAL A 296 8.90 13.17 8.47
N VAL A 297 9.83 12.46 7.81
CA VAL A 297 10.03 11.02 7.98
C VAL A 297 11.22 10.69 8.91
N LEU A 298 12.15 11.63 9.07
CA LEU A 298 13.24 11.54 10.02
C LEU A 298 13.64 12.95 10.49
N SER A 299 13.78 13.12 11.81
CA SER A 299 14.32 14.31 12.43
C SER A 299 15.40 13.89 13.40
N THR A 300 16.61 14.42 13.24
CA THR A 300 17.77 14.08 14.05
C THR A 300 18.73 15.28 14.15
N ARG A 301 19.85 15.08 14.82
CA ARG A 301 20.97 16.00 14.83
C ARG A 301 22.22 15.27 14.35
N ASP A 302 23.05 15.99 13.62
CA ASP A 302 24.37 15.48 13.26
C ASP A 302 25.28 15.39 14.49
N ARG A 303 26.48 14.82 14.34
CA ARG A 303 27.45 14.67 15.44
C ARG A 303 27.82 16.00 16.10
N CYS A 304 27.75 17.09 15.35
CA CYS A 304 28.06 18.44 15.80
C CYS A 304 26.85 19.17 16.43
N GLY A 305 25.71 18.49 16.53
CA GLY A 305 24.48 19.03 17.14
C GLY A 305 23.61 19.84 16.17
N THR A 306 23.95 19.89 14.89
CA THR A 306 23.17 20.65 13.89
C THR A 306 21.93 19.85 13.50
N PRO A 307 20.73 20.47 13.46
CA PRO A 307 19.51 19.78 13.03
C PRO A 307 19.61 19.24 11.61
N VAL A 308 19.10 18.02 11.43
CA VAL A 308 18.93 17.35 10.14
C VAL A 308 17.49 16.85 10.08
N VAL A 309 16.76 17.32 9.07
CA VAL A 309 15.38 16.91 8.81
C VAL A 309 15.34 16.27 7.44
N LEU A 310 14.77 15.08 7.34
CA LEU A 310 14.45 14.40 6.10
C LEU A 310 12.92 14.30 6.02
N ARG A 311 12.39 14.82 4.93
CA ARG A 311 10.97 14.76 4.62
C ARG A 311 10.71 13.69 3.57
N ARG A 312 9.45 13.27 3.47
CA ARG A 312 8.90 12.74 2.23
C ARG A 312 9.26 13.68 1.10
N GLY A 313 9.34 13.16 -0.10
CA GLY A 313 9.73 13.96 -1.24
C GLY A 313 8.94 13.53 -2.44
N TRP A 314 9.54 13.66 -3.61
CA TRP A 314 8.94 13.10 -4.81
C TRP A 314 10.03 12.74 -5.81
N TYR A 315 9.70 11.78 -6.66
CA TYR A 315 10.58 11.33 -7.72
C TYR A 315 9.78 10.90 -8.94
N THR A 316 10.14 11.45 -10.09
CA THR A 316 9.74 10.90 -11.39
C THR A 316 10.97 10.78 -12.29
N PRO A 317 11.03 9.77 -13.17
CA PRO A 317 12.18 9.56 -14.06
C PRO A 317 12.46 10.75 -14.99
N ASP A 318 11.40 11.42 -15.46
CA ASP A 318 11.47 12.51 -16.45
C ASP A 318 11.66 13.91 -15.82
N ALA A 319 11.67 14.01 -14.49
CA ALA A 319 11.78 15.29 -13.84
C ALA A 319 13.15 15.94 -14.07
N LYS A 320 13.11 17.25 -14.36
CA LYS A 320 14.29 18.07 -14.58
C LYS A 320 15.22 18.01 -13.36
N ARG A 321 16.53 17.80 -13.60
CA ARG A 321 17.55 17.91 -12.54
C ARG A 321 17.74 19.40 -12.17
N GLY A 322 17.69 19.74 -10.87
CA GLY A 322 17.93 21.10 -10.40
C GLY A 322 17.21 21.46 -9.10
N LYS A 323 17.06 22.76 -8.82
CA LYS A 323 16.36 23.33 -7.65
C LYS A 323 14.93 22.80 -7.47
N TRP A 324 14.25 22.52 -8.58
CA TRP A 324 12.89 21.99 -8.63
C TRP A 324 12.83 20.52 -9.01
N GLY A 325 13.97 19.83 -9.06
CA GLY A 325 13.98 18.41 -9.40
C GLY A 325 13.50 17.53 -8.25
N PRO A 326 13.52 16.20 -8.47
CA PRO A 326 13.25 15.23 -7.42
C PRO A 326 14.11 15.50 -6.19
N TRP A 327 13.53 15.28 -5.03
CA TRP A 327 14.19 15.49 -3.74
C TRP A 327 13.56 14.61 -2.66
N GLY A 328 14.18 14.60 -1.47
CA GLY A 328 13.65 13.95 -0.27
C GLY A 328 13.76 12.44 -0.31
N TYR A 329 13.10 11.78 0.66
CA TYR A 329 13.24 10.35 0.88
C TYR A 329 12.83 9.50 -0.33
N ASP A 330 11.77 9.88 -1.05
CA ASP A 330 11.31 9.11 -2.22
C ASP A 330 12.33 9.08 -3.35
N LYS A 331 13.05 10.17 -3.60
CA LYS A 331 14.18 10.17 -4.55
C LYS A 331 15.32 9.30 -4.05
N ILE A 332 15.68 9.44 -2.78
CA ILE A 332 16.78 8.68 -2.15
C ILE A 332 16.53 7.17 -2.28
N ARG A 333 15.29 6.74 -2.01
CA ARG A 333 14.84 5.37 -2.23
C ARG A 333 14.87 4.97 -3.70
N HIS A 334 14.10 5.66 -4.55
CA HIS A 334 13.86 5.20 -5.92
C HIS A 334 15.08 5.30 -6.82
N LYS A 335 15.84 6.39 -6.71
CA LYS A 335 16.98 6.64 -7.60
C LYS A 335 18.26 6.02 -7.07
N HIS A 336 18.45 6.04 -5.76
CA HIS A 336 19.74 5.70 -5.14
C HIS A 336 19.71 4.41 -4.33
N GLY A 337 18.53 3.77 -4.22
CA GLY A 337 18.38 2.47 -3.56
C GLY A 337 18.57 2.52 -2.04
N ILE A 338 18.50 3.71 -1.42
CA ILE A 338 18.66 3.86 0.04
C ILE A 338 17.28 3.94 0.67
N TRP A 339 16.88 2.90 1.40
CA TRP A 339 15.56 2.80 2.03
C TRP A 339 15.61 2.71 3.55
N ASN A 340 16.74 2.34 4.16
CA ASN A 340 16.85 2.19 5.61
C ASN A 340 17.01 3.56 6.30
N LEU A 341 15.96 4.03 6.99
CA LEU A 341 15.95 5.32 7.71
C LEU A 341 16.91 5.32 8.90
N TYR A 342 17.13 4.18 9.56
CA TYR A 342 18.07 4.08 10.66
C TYR A 342 19.52 4.18 10.17
N THR A 343 19.87 3.59 9.03
CA THR A 343 21.17 3.80 8.38
C THR A 343 21.39 5.27 8.04
N ILE A 344 20.37 5.96 7.51
CA ILE A 344 20.43 7.41 7.26
C ILE A 344 20.64 8.19 8.57
N ASN A 345 19.93 7.83 9.64
CA ASN A 345 20.10 8.45 10.95
C ASN A 345 21.51 8.25 11.52
N LYS A 346 22.05 7.02 11.46
CA LYS A 346 23.42 6.70 11.88
C LYS A 346 24.45 7.48 11.08
N TYR A 347 24.26 7.59 9.77
CA TYR A 347 25.12 8.38 8.90
C TYR A 347 25.25 9.82 9.39
N PHE A 348 24.13 10.50 9.67
CA PHE A 348 24.19 11.87 10.18
C PHE A 348 24.72 11.95 11.62
N LYS A 349 24.31 11.06 12.52
CA LYS A 349 24.81 11.05 13.91
C LYS A 349 26.31 10.77 14.03
N GLY A 350 26.89 10.06 13.05
CA GLY A 350 28.32 9.76 13.02
C GLY A 350 29.19 10.89 12.47
N LEU A 351 28.59 11.85 11.75
CA LEU A 351 29.31 12.84 10.95
C LEU A 351 29.00 14.26 11.42
N CYS A 352 29.98 15.14 11.25
CA CYS A 352 29.72 16.57 11.18
C CYS A 352 29.63 16.98 9.71
N GLU A 353 29.06 18.16 9.43
CA GLU A 353 29.14 18.76 8.10
C GLU A 353 30.59 18.76 7.61
N ALA A 354 30.81 18.21 6.42
CA ALA A 354 32.15 18.14 5.83
C ALA A 354 32.54 19.48 5.19
N ARG A 355 31.58 20.12 4.49
CA ARG A 355 31.75 21.42 3.84
C ARG A 355 30.40 22.01 3.40
N MET A 356 30.44 23.27 2.97
CA MET A 356 29.39 23.93 2.20
C MET A 356 29.69 23.88 0.69
N GLU A 357 28.68 23.55 -0.12
CA GLU A 357 28.70 23.76 -1.57
C GLU A 357 27.61 24.77 -1.94
N GLY A 358 28.00 26.02 -2.21
CA GLY A 358 27.06 27.13 -2.33
C GLY A 358 26.36 27.40 -1.00
N THR A 359 25.05 27.14 -0.95
CA THR A 359 24.26 27.20 0.29
C THR A 359 23.89 25.83 0.84
N ASP A 360 24.33 24.73 0.22
CA ASP A 360 23.94 23.40 0.64
C ASP A 360 25.02 22.80 1.56
N ARG A 361 24.59 22.18 2.66
CA ARG A 361 25.49 21.44 3.55
C ARG A 361 25.77 20.07 2.95
N ILE A 362 27.05 19.71 2.90
CA ILE A 362 27.52 18.46 2.34
C ILE A 362 28.09 17.58 3.45
N TYR A 363 27.62 16.34 3.48
CA TYR A 363 28.14 15.28 4.32
C TYR A 363 28.72 14.22 3.40
N GLU A 364 29.94 13.79 3.66
CA GLU A 364 30.61 12.74 2.91
C GLU A 364 31.45 11.87 3.82
N THR A 365 31.40 10.57 3.59
CA THR A 365 32.30 9.62 4.25
C THR A 365 32.35 8.30 3.47
N PRO A 366 33.47 7.56 3.52
CA PRO A 366 33.52 6.19 3.05
C PRO A 366 32.65 5.29 3.94
N ILE A 367 31.86 4.45 3.30
CA ILE A 367 31.09 3.38 3.93
C ILE A 367 31.75 2.06 3.60
N TYR A 368 32.03 1.26 4.63
CA TYR A 368 32.66 -0.05 4.49
C TYR A 368 31.65 -1.17 4.74
N GLU A 369 31.70 -2.20 3.90
CA GLU A 369 30.96 -3.45 4.12
C GLU A 369 31.58 -4.19 5.31
N ALA A 370 30.80 -4.52 6.33
CA ALA A 370 31.27 -5.37 7.41
C ALA A 370 31.27 -6.84 6.95
N LEU A 371 32.45 -7.39 6.67
CA LEU A 371 32.59 -8.81 6.39
C LEU A 371 32.45 -9.61 7.68
N ARG A 372 31.72 -10.73 7.58
CA ARG A 372 31.44 -11.63 8.70
C ARG A 372 31.67 -13.08 8.32
N THR A 373 32.06 -13.86 9.31
CA THR A 373 32.07 -15.32 9.27
C THR A 373 30.64 -15.89 9.28
N ASN A 374 30.51 -17.19 8.98
CA ASN A 374 29.22 -17.90 9.01
C ASN A 374 28.55 -17.89 10.39
N ASP A 375 29.33 -17.78 11.48
CA ASP A 375 28.86 -17.60 12.87
C ASP A 375 28.57 -16.13 13.23
N GLY A 376 28.70 -15.21 12.26
CA GLY A 376 28.33 -13.80 12.39
C GLY A 376 29.40 -12.91 13.01
N LYS A 377 30.59 -13.44 13.31
CA LYS A 377 31.71 -12.66 13.87
C LYS A 377 32.31 -11.77 12.79
N LYS A 378 32.43 -10.47 13.09
CA LYS A 378 33.06 -9.45 12.22
C LYS A 378 34.55 -9.79 12.03
N ILE A 379 34.99 -9.85 10.78
CA ILE A 379 36.37 -10.17 10.40
C ILE A 379 37.14 -8.96 9.87
N GLY A 380 36.43 -7.89 9.49
CA GLY A 380 37.01 -6.63 9.04
C GLY A 380 36.18 -6.00 7.93
N PRO A 381 36.64 -4.85 7.39
CA PRO A 381 35.97 -4.18 6.29
C PRO A 381 36.20 -4.92 4.97
N GLY A 382 35.16 -4.97 4.14
CA GLY A 382 35.16 -5.51 2.78
C GLY A 382 35.24 -4.39 1.75
N ARG A 383 34.38 -4.45 0.73
CA ARG A 383 34.29 -3.37 -0.24
C ARG A 383 33.81 -2.08 0.41
N SER A 384 34.10 -0.96 -0.23
CA SER A 384 33.68 0.36 0.25
C SER A 384 33.23 1.25 -0.89
N PHE A 385 32.41 2.24 -0.57
CA PHE A 385 32.09 3.34 -1.47
C PHE A 385 31.98 4.65 -0.69
N GLU A 386 32.23 5.78 -1.35
CA GLU A 386 32.02 7.11 -0.79
C GLU A 386 30.54 7.48 -0.92
N LEU A 387 29.92 7.85 0.20
CA LEU A 387 28.53 8.25 0.23
C LEU A 387 28.44 9.76 0.46
N ARG A 388 27.61 10.45 -0.33
CA ARG A 388 27.33 11.89 -0.20
C ARG A 388 25.88 12.11 0.18
N ALA A 389 25.63 12.98 1.16
CA ALA A 389 24.32 13.55 1.42
C ALA A 389 24.36 15.08 1.25
N VAL A 390 23.29 15.62 0.67
CA VAL A 390 23.14 17.06 0.40
C VAL A 390 21.92 17.58 1.16
N ILE A 391 22.13 18.55 2.03
CA ILE A 391 21.08 19.20 2.81
C ILE A 391 20.90 20.63 2.34
N GLU A 392 19.68 20.95 1.93
CA GLU A 392 19.24 22.28 1.57
C GLU A 392 19.05 23.12 2.84
N THR A 393 19.75 24.25 2.97
CA THR A 393 19.57 25.18 4.11
C THR A 393 18.89 26.49 3.73
N THR A 394 18.63 26.72 2.44
CA THR A 394 17.96 27.92 1.94
C THR A 394 16.57 27.54 1.46
N VAL A 395 15.55 28.31 1.83
CA VAL A 395 14.18 28.08 1.36
C VAL A 395 14.06 28.49 -0.10
N TRP A 396 13.90 27.49 -0.95
CA TRP A 396 13.88 27.69 -2.40
C TRP A 396 12.46 27.68 -3.00
N VAL A 397 11.44 27.29 -2.23
CA VAL A 397 10.04 27.14 -2.64
C VAL A 397 9.26 28.44 -2.40
N PRO A 398 8.43 28.92 -3.36
CA PRO A 398 7.65 30.13 -3.15
C PRO A 398 6.58 29.86 -2.08
N GLY A 399 6.55 30.68 -1.03
CA GLY A 399 5.66 30.47 0.13
C GLY A 399 6.16 29.44 1.15
N GLY A 400 7.32 28.83 0.95
CA GLY A 400 7.95 27.98 1.96
C GLY A 400 8.37 28.78 3.19
N LEU A 401 8.15 28.22 4.38
CA LEU A 401 8.57 28.82 5.66
C LEU A 401 9.87 28.21 6.20
N GLU A 402 10.26 27.04 5.69
CA GLU A 402 11.42 26.30 6.13
C GLU A 402 12.09 25.54 4.97
N PRO A 403 13.39 25.21 5.07
CA PRO A 403 14.08 24.43 4.05
C PRO A 403 13.52 23.00 3.98
N ARG A 404 13.64 22.39 2.81
CA ARG A 404 13.28 20.98 2.57
C ARG A 404 14.09 19.99 3.42
N GLY A 405 15.27 20.40 3.88
CA GLY A 405 16.19 19.54 4.62
C GLY A 405 17.01 18.65 3.68
N VAL A 406 17.11 17.35 3.98
CA VAL A 406 17.90 16.40 3.17
C VAL A 406 17.29 16.27 1.78
N LYS A 407 17.99 16.80 0.78
CA LYS A 407 17.54 16.87 -0.61
C LYS A 407 17.81 15.57 -1.36
N THR A 408 18.96 14.95 -1.12
CA THR A 408 19.38 13.70 -1.76
C THR A 408 20.55 13.07 -1.00
N MET A 409 20.73 11.77 -1.19
CA MET A 409 21.82 10.98 -0.64
C MET A 409 22.16 9.88 -1.66
N PHE A 410 23.43 9.75 -2.04
CA PHE A 410 23.85 8.89 -3.15
C PHE A 410 25.34 8.51 -3.07
N PRO A 411 25.72 7.32 -3.57
CA PRO A 411 27.12 6.92 -3.67
C PRO A 411 27.81 7.72 -4.79
N LEU A 412 29.07 8.10 -4.58
CA LEU A 412 29.87 8.71 -5.63
C LEU A 412 30.26 7.65 -6.66
N ARG A 413 29.93 7.89 -7.93
CA ARG A 413 30.14 6.92 -9.04
C ARG A 413 31.58 6.42 -9.12
N GLU A 414 32.55 7.29 -8.85
CA GLU A 414 33.99 6.98 -8.87
C GLU A 414 34.37 5.89 -7.86
N SER A 415 33.55 5.70 -6.83
CA SER A 415 33.80 4.77 -5.72
C SER A 415 32.84 3.58 -5.67
N ASN A 416 31.85 3.50 -6.57
CA ASN A 416 30.74 2.53 -6.51
C ASN A 416 30.46 1.89 -7.87
N ASP A 417 31.46 1.26 -8.48
CA ASP A 417 31.33 0.54 -9.76
C ASP A 417 30.65 1.36 -10.89
N GLY A 418 30.75 2.69 -10.86
CA GLY A 418 30.09 3.60 -11.80
C GLY A 418 28.57 3.80 -11.58
N SER A 419 28.00 3.23 -10.52
CA SER A 419 26.58 3.26 -10.16
C SER A 419 26.25 4.40 -9.20
N ASP A 420 25.09 5.03 -9.44
CA ASP A 420 24.46 5.99 -8.50
C ASP A 420 23.54 5.28 -7.49
N VAL A 421 23.50 3.94 -7.49
CA VAL A 421 22.68 3.11 -6.61
C VAL A 421 23.57 2.41 -5.59
N VAL A 422 23.26 2.54 -4.31
CA VAL A 422 24.05 1.90 -3.25
C VAL A 422 24.00 0.37 -3.38
N PRO A 423 25.07 -0.34 -3.01
CA PRO A 423 25.03 -1.78 -2.86
C PRO A 423 23.96 -2.22 -1.85
N GLN A 424 23.32 -3.36 -2.09
CA GLN A 424 22.22 -3.87 -1.26
C GLN A 424 22.59 -4.00 0.23
N TRP A 425 23.82 -4.40 0.54
CA TRP A 425 24.32 -4.52 1.92
C TRP A 425 24.29 -3.21 2.71
N PHE A 426 24.31 -2.04 2.05
CA PHE A 426 24.24 -0.76 2.74
C PHE A 426 22.91 -0.55 3.46
N ASN A 427 21.83 -1.18 2.98
CA ASN A 427 20.56 -1.11 3.67
C ASN A 427 20.41 -2.17 4.78
N ILE A 428 21.38 -3.08 4.90
CA ILE A 428 21.42 -4.15 5.89
C ILE A 428 22.48 -3.80 6.93
N GLU A 429 22.07 -3.18 8.04
CA GLU A 429 22.97 -2.56 9.01
C GLU A 429 24.05 -3.49 9.58
N LYS A 430 23.74 -4.78 9.74
CA LYS A 430 24.72 -5.79 10.19
C LYS A 430 25.97 -5.84 9.29
N ASN A 431 25.83 -5.41 8.04
CA ASN A 431 26.85 -5.43 7.00
C ASN A 431 27.51 -4.06 6.79
N ILE A 432 27.39 -3.11 7.72
CA ILE A 432 28.10 -1.82 7.70
C ILE A 432 29.13 -1.80 8.85
N ASP A 433 30.37 -1.39 8.56
CA ASP A 433 31.46 -1.32 9.57
C ASP A 433 31.36 -0.09 10.47
#